data_AF-A0A6B2LDB5-F1
#
_entry.id   AF-A0A6B2LDB5-F1
#
_cell.length_a   1.000
_cell.length_b   1.000
_cell.length_c   1.000
_cell.angle_alpha   90.00
_cell.angle_beta   90.00
_cell.angle_gamma   90.00
#
_symmetry.space_group_name_H-M   'P 1'
#
loop_
_entity.id
_entity.type
_entity.pdbx_description
1 polymer ?
#
loop_
_entity_poly.entity_id
_entity_poly.type
_entity_poly.pdbx_seq_one_letter_code
_entity_poly.pdbx_strand_id
1 'polypeptide(L)'
;MARAAFSLVYLLCACFVTALTMTVVHAKVPDQENYPPLPDVVLNNIPRIHWAFDAVEYISLGLAVIFTITLIFHRYRVIVVSRFSVIIGTVFFFRCITMWVTSLSVPGHHLACDQNQVNVSNTEEIFNHAWKITKGMGMATQGVRTCGDYMFSGHTIVLTMLNCVINQYTPERWRGLHIGGYVLNLFGMFLILAAHEHYTIDVIIAFYITNRMFDYYHMLADAKAGGNQGKDIYFSFFAFAYVEDGLLEVPNQYEWPWEPILRFF
;
A
#
# COMPACT_ATOMS: atom_id res chain seq x y z
N MET A 1 1.87 -21.39 -9.57
CA MET A 1 2.04 -21.72 -8.14
C MET A 1 3.33 -21.11 -7.58
N ALA A 2 4.52 -21.48 -8.06
CA ALA A 2 5.80 -20.95 -7.56
C ALA A 2 5.91 -19.41 -7.58
N ARG A 3 5.47 -18.77 -8.67
CA ARG A 3 5.48 -17.30 -8.81
C ARG A 3 4.66 -16.59 -7.74
N ALA A 4 3.44 -17.06 -7.49
CA ALA A 4 2.56 -16.48 -6.47
C ALA A 4 3.12 -16.66 -5.06
N ALA A 5 3.72 -17.81 -4.76
CA ALA A 5 4.39 -18.02 -3.48
C ALA A 5 5.55 -17.03 -3.30
N PHE A 6 6.40 -16.86 -4.32
CA PHE A 6 7.48 -15.89 -4.30
C PHE A 6 6.98 -14.45 -4.13
N SER A 7 5.98 -14.04 -4.92
CA SER A 7 5.39 -12.70 -4.83
C SER A 7 4.75 -12.43 -3.47
N LEU A 8 4.10 -13.43 -2.87
CA LEU A 8 3.52 -13.31 -1.53
C LEU A 8 4.60 -13.19 -0.46
N VAL A 9 5.66 -14.00 -0.53
CA VAL A 9 6.81 -13.89 0.38
C VAL A 9 7.45 -12.52 0.24
N TYR A 10 7.62 -12.01 -0.99
CA TYR A 10 8.15 -10.67 -1.25
C TYR A 10 7.30 -9.59 -0.57
N LEU A 11 5.98 -9.66 -0.68
CA LEU A 11 5.07 -8.74 0.00
C LEU A 11 5.17 -8.85 1.52
N LEU A 12 5.15 -10.07 2.07
CA LEU A 12 5.26 -10.27 3.53
C LEU A 12 6.59 -9.73 4.07
N CYS A 13 7.69 -9.94 3.35
CA CYS A 13 8.98 -9.35 3.65
C CYS A 13 8.92 -7.81 3.59
N ALA A 14 8.31 -7.23 2.56
CA ALA A 14 8.16 -5.77 2.44
C ALA A 14 7.35 -5.18 3.60
N CYS A 15 6.24 -5.81 3.99
CA CYS A 15 5.43 -5.41 5.13
C CYS A 15 6.20 -5.50 6.45
N PHE A 16 6.96 -6.59 6.64
CA PHE A 16 7.77 -6.78 7.85
C PHE A 16 8.91 -5.76 7.94
N VAL A 17 9.61 -5.50 6.83
CA VAL A 17 10.65 -4.45 6.76
C VAL A 17 10.05 -3.07 6.99
N THR A 18 8.83 -2.82 6.50
CA THR A 18 8.09 -1.58 6.78
C THR A 18 7.82 -1.44 8.28
N ALA A 19 7.32 -2.49 8.93
CA ALA A 19 7.05 -2.49 10.37
C ALA A 19 8.32 -2.28 11.22
N LEU A 20 9.44 -2.90 10.82
CA LEU A 20 10.75 -2.64 11.44
C LEU A 20 11.18 -1.19 11.26
N THR A 21 11.08 -0.66 10.04
CA THR A 21 11.45 0.73 9.73
C THR A 21 10.60 1.71 10.54
N MET A 22 9.28 1.50 10.60
CA MET A 22 8.37 2.32 11.40
C MET A 22 8.73 2.27 12.89
N THR A 23 9.08 1.10 13.42
CA THR A 23 9.51 0.96 14.83
C THR A 23 10.80 1.73 15.11
N VAL A 24 11.79 1.65 14.21
CA VAL A 24 13.07 2.35 14.40
C VAL A 24 12.92 3.87 14.21
N VAL A 25 12.16 4.29 13.21
CA VAL A 25 11.91 5.72 12.94
C VAL A 25 11.09 6.35 14.06
N HIS A 26 10.15 5.62 14.65
CA HIS A 26 9.38 6.06 15.81
C HIS A 26 10.24 6.50 16.98
N ALA A 27 11.27 5.73 17.31
CA ALA A 27 12.20 6.09 18.37
C ALA A 27 13.17 7.23 18.00
N LYS A 28 13.29 7.56 16.71
CA LYS A 28 14.11 8.67 16.19
C LYS A 28 13.31 9.94 15.90
N VAL A 29 12.00 9.94 16.18
CA VAL A 29 11.14 11.10 15.95
C VAL A 29 11.73 12.31 16.69
N PRO A 30 11.93 13.46 16.02
CA PRO A 30 12.42 14.66 16.70
C PRO A 30 11.46 15.11 17.80
N ASP A 31 12.01 15.65 18.87
CA ASP A 31 11.23 16.16 19.99
C ASP A 31 10.26 17.28 19.55
N GLN A 32 8.99 17.15 19.93
CA GLN A 32 7.91 18.04 19.51
C GLN A 32 8.05 19.46 20.09
N GLU A 33 8.73 19.63 21.23
CA GLU A 33 8.97 20.95 21.82
C GLU A 33 9.99 21.75 20.99
N ASN A 34 11.01 21.07 20.46
CA ASN A 34 12.08 21.68 19.70
C ASN A 34 11.76 21.79 18.20
N TYR A 35 10.93 20.88 17.67
CA TYR A 35 10.59 20.80 16.25
C TYR A 35 9.07 20.79 16.05
N PRO A 36 8.43 21.97 15.90
CA PRO A 36 7.00 22.05 15.65
C PRO A 36 6.60 21.44 14.29
N PRO A 37 5.29 21.20 14.06
CA PRO A 37 4.79 20.73 12.78
C PRO A 37 5.18 21.66 11.62
N LEU A 38 5.49 21.09 10.47
CA LEU A 38 5.80 21.88 9.27
C LEU A 38 4.55 22.64 8.79
N PRO A 39 4.72 23.84 8.20
CA PRO A 39 3.59 24.59 7.67
C PRO A 39 3.00 23.85 6.45
N ASP A 40 1.78 23.37 6.60
CA ASP A 40 1.03 22.69 5.54
C ASP A 40 -0.25 23.46 5.21
N VAL A 41 -0.39 23.87 3.95
CA VAL A 41 -1.50 24.70 3.49
C VAL A 41 -2.85 24.04 3.74
N VAL A 42 -2.98 22.73 3.52
CA VAL A 42 -4.28 22.07 3.64
C VAL A 42 -4.64 21.88 5.12
N LEU A 43 -3.69 21.41 5.94
CA LEU A 43 -3.92 21.21 7.37
C LEU A 43 -4.18 22.53 8.11
N ASN A 44 -3.60 23.65 7.64
CA ASN A 44 -3.87 24.97 8.21
C ASN A 44 -5.26 25.52 7.87
N ASN A 45 -5.90 25.04 6.78
CA ASN A 45 -7.20 25.52 6.32
C ASN A 45 -8.36 24.60 6.69
N ILE A 46 -8.09 23.36 7.12
CA ILE A 46 -9.10 22.37 7.46
C ILE A 46 -9.08 22.14 8.98
N PRO A 47 -10.23 22.19 9.67
CA PRO A 47 -10.28 21.79 11.07
C PRO A 47 -10.14 20.27 11.20
N ARG A 48 -9.43 19.84 12.24
CA ARG A 48 -9.23 18.41 12.50
C ARG A 48 -10.55 17.68 12.78
N ILE A 49 -10.73 16.53 12.14
CA ILE A 49 -11.87 15.62 12.34
C ILE A 49 -11.37 14.32 12.96
N HIS A 50 -11.73 14.06 14.22
CA HIS A 50 -11.20 12.93 14.99
C HIS A 50 -11.57 11.54 14.46
N TRP A 51 -12.77 11.38 13.87
CA TRP A 51 -13.24 10.10 13.34
C TRP A 51 -12.78 9.85 11.89
N ALA A 52 -12.17 10.84 11.25
CA ALA A 52 -11.85 10.76 9.82
C ALA A 52 -10.84 9.64 9.52
N PHE A 53 -9.86 9.42 10.40
CA PHE A 53 -8.88 8.36 10.20
C PHE A 53 -9.50 6.96 10.32
N ASP A 54 -10.36 6.73 11.31
CA ASP A 54 -11.09 5.47 11.45
C ASP A 54 -11.94 5.19 10.19
N ALA A 55 -12.60 6.22 9.65
CA ALA A 55 -13.37 6.10 8.41
C ALA A 55 -12.51 5.70 7.19
N VAL A 56 -11.27 6.19 7.09
CA VAL A 56 -10.30 5.78 6.04
C VAL A 56 -9.98 4.30 6.13
N GLU A 57 -9.78 3.78 7.34
CA GLU A 57 -9.50 2.37 7.55
C GLU A 57 -10.69 1.51 7.13
N TYR A 58 -11.93 1.91 7.49
CA TYR A 58 -13.13 1.20 7.03
C TYR A 58 -13.33 1.25 5.51
N ILE A 59 -13.04 2.39 4.85
CA ILE A 59 -13.09 2.50 3.39
C ILE A 59 -12.05 1.56 2.76
N SER A 60 -10.83 1.53 3.30
CA SER A 60 -9.74 0.67 2.83
C SER A 60 -10.11 -0.82 2.96
N LEU A 61 -10.69 -1.21 4.10
CA LEU A 61 -11.21 -2.56 4.32
C LEU A 61 -12.33 -2.91 3.35
N GLY A 62 -13.26 -1.98 3.09
CA GLY A 62 -14.34 -2.17 2.11
C GLY A 62 -13.80 -2.44 0.68
N LEU A 63 -12.83 -1.64 0.23
CA LEU A 63 -12.17 -1.86 -1.06
C LEU A 63 -11.39 -3.18 -1.09
N ALA A 64 -10.75 -3.58 0.02
CA ALA A 64 -10.06 -4.86 0.13
C ALA A 64 -11.02 -6.05 0.02
N VAL A 65 -12.23 -5.94 0.59
CA VAL A 65 -13.28 -6.95 0.44
C VAL A 65 -13.74 -7.05 -1.01
N ILE A 66 -14.00 -5.91 -1.67
CA ILE A 66 -14.36 -5.88 -3.09
C ILE A 66 -13.28 -6.54 -3.95
N PHE A 67 -12.01 -6.18 -3.71
CA PHE A 67 -10.88 -6.80 -4.41
C PHE A 67 -10.82 -8.31 -4.16
N THR A 68 -11.00 -8.76 -2.93
CA THR A 68 -11.02 -10.18 -2.56
C THR A 68 -12.13 -10.93 -3.31
N ILE A 69 -13.33 -10.35 -3.39
CA ILE A 69 -14.46 -10.92 -4.16
C ILE A 69 -14.06 -11.03 -5.64
N THR A 70 -13.52 -9.96 -6.23
CA THR A 70 -13.03 -9.97 -7.62
C THR A 70 -12.01 -11.08 -7.83
N LEU A 71 -11.04 -11.25 -6.92
CA LEU A 71 -10.03 -12.31 -7.00
C LEU A 71 -10.62 -13.73 -6.96
N ILE A 72 -11.63 -13.99 -6.13
CA ILE A 72 -12.24 -15.32 -6.03
C ILE A 72 -12.84 -15.76 -7.36
N PHE A 73 -13.50 -14.84 -8.05
CA PHE A 73 -14.19 -15.11 -9.32
C PHE A 73 -13.30 -14.90 -10.56
N HIS A 74 -12.10 -14.32 -10.43
CA HIS A 74 -11.22 -14.09 -11.58
C HIS A 74 -10.50 -15.39 -12.00
N ARG A 75 -10.58 -15.75 -13.28
CA ARG A 75 -9.94 -16.96 -13.84
C ARG A 75 -8.43 -16.99 -13.61
N TYR A 76 -7.78 -15.83 -13.78
CA TYR A 76 -6.34 -15.68 -13.62
C TYR A 76 -5.90 -15.21 -12.22
N ARG A 77 -6.69 -15.48 -11.18
CA ARG A 77 -6.48 -15.00 -9.80
C ARG A 77 -5.05 -15.10 -9.28
N VAL A 78 -4.35 -16.20 -9.59
CA VAL A 78 -2.96 -16.42 -9.15
C VAL A 78 -2.00 -15.41 -9.76
N ILE A 79 -2.22 -15.03 -11.03
CA ILE A 79 -1.41 -14.00 -11.71
C ILE A 79 -1.73 -12.63 -11.11
N VAL A 80 -3.01 -12.31 -10.93
CA VAL A 80 -3.45 -11.03 -10.33
C VAL A 80 -2.84 -10.82 -8.95
N VAL A 81 -2.87 -11.83 -8.07
CA VAL A 81 -2.23 -11.78 -6.74
C VAL A 81 -0.72 -11.60 -6.85
N SER A 82 -0.07 -12.27 -7.81
CA SER A 82 1.38 -12.15 -8.01
C SER A 82 1.77 -10.72 -8.42
N ARG A 83 1.04 -10.13 -9.37
CA ARG A 83 1.23 -8.76 -9.84
C ARG A 83 0.99 -7.76 -8.72
N PHE A 84 -0.16 -7.85 -8.05
CA PHE A 84 -0.51 -7.00 -6.92
C PHE A 84 0.58 -7.02 -5.84
N SER A 85 1.02 -8.21 -5.43
CA SER A 85 1.99 -8.38 -4.34
C SER A 85 3.37 -7.81 -4.68
N VAL A 86 3.82 -7.92 -5.94
CA VAL A 86 5.10 -7.32 -6.37
C VAL A 86 5.01 -5.81 -6.41
N ILE A 87 3.99 -5.25 -7.08
CA ILE A 87 3.86 -3.79 -7.22
C ILE A 87 3.75 -3.15 -5.84
N ILE A 88 2.84 -3.65 -4.99
CA ILE A 88 2.64 -3.08 -3.65
C ILE A 88 3.88 -3.27 -2.77
N GLY A 89 4.52 -4.45 -2.79
CA GLY A 89 5.75 -4.70 -2.05
C GLY A 89 6.88 -3.75 -2.43
N THR A 90 7.08 -3.48 -3.72
CA THR A 90 8.12 -2.55 -4.18
C THR A 90 7.84 -1.11 -3.75
N VAL A 91 6.57 -0.68 -3.80
CA VAL A 91 6.16 0.64 -3.31
C VAL A 91 6.42 0.77 -1.80
N PHE A 92 6.16 -0.27 -1.02
CA PHE A 92 6.50 -0.32 0.41
C PHE A 92 8.01 -0.31 0.67
N PHE A 93 8.83 -0.94 -0.18
CA PHE A 93 10.29 -0.84 -0.07
C PHE A 93 10.78 0.59 -0.31
N PHE A 94 10.24 1.30 -1.31
CA PHE A 94 10.56 2.71 -1.52
C PHE A 94 10.18 3.56 -0.31
N ARG A 95 9.01 3.29 0.30
CA ARG A 95 8.59 3.90 1.57
C ARG A 95 9.61 3.70 2.69
N CYS A 96 10.15 2.49 2.84
CA CYS A 96 11.15 2.20 3.87
C CYS A 96 12.41 3.06 3.69
N ILE A 97 12.88 3.19 2.45
CA ILE A 97 14.06 4.01 2.14
C ILE A 97 13.79 5.47 2.47
N THR A 98 12.64 6.04 2.08
CA THR A 98 12.34 7.45 2.34
C THR A 98 12.21 7.76 3.83
N MET A 99 11.49 6.90 4.58
CA MET A 99 11.34 7.07 6.03
C MET A 99 12.66 6.93 6.79
N TRP A 100 13.56 6.05 6.31
CA TRP A 100 14.89 5.91 6.90
C TRP A 100 15.80 7.11 6.63
N VAL A 101 15.77 7.63 5.39
CA VAL A 101 16.63 8.75 4.98
C VAL A 101 16.20 10.04 5.65
N THR A 102 14.91 10.29 5.79
CA THR A 102 14.39 11.53 6.40
C THR A 102 13.21 11.21 7.32
N SER A 103 13.35 11.55 8.60
CA SER A 103 12.27 11.49 9.58
C SER A 103 11.71 12.90 9.79
N LEU A 104 10.42 13.09 9.51
CA LEU A 104 9.76 14.39 9.62
C LEU A 104 9.14 14.59 11.01
N SER A 105 8.94 15.86 11.41
CA SER A 105 8.24 16.20 12.65
C SER A 105 6.76 15.83 12.57
N VAL A 106 6.14 15.60 13.73
CA VAL A 106 4.75 15.14 13.83
C VAL A 106 3.78 16.21 13.31
N PRO A 107 2.79 15.85 12.46
CA PRO A 107 1.90 16.82 11.80
C PRO A 107 0.88 17.48 12.74
N GLY A 108 0.68 16.96 13.96
CA GLY A 108 -0.22 17.57 14.93
C GLY A 108 0.09 17.23 16.38
N HIS A 109 -0.10 18.22 17.27
CA HIS A 109 0.12 18.09 18.72
C HIS A 109 -0.79 17.07 19.42
N HIS A 110 -1.81 16.56 18.73
CA HIS A 110 -2.71 15.56 19.27
C HIS A 110 -2.14 14.14 19.25
N LEU A 111 -1.08 13.92 18.46
CA LEU A 111 -0.32 12.69 18.44
C LEU A 111 0.71 12.77 19.57
N ALA A 112 0.31 12.32 20.75
CA ALA A 112 1.24 12.15 21.87
C ALA A 112 2.15 10.94 21.59
N CYS A 113 3.31 11.21 21.00
CA CYS A 113 4.33 10.22 20.69
C CYS A 113 5.25 10.05 21.88
N ASP A 114 5.24 8.87 22.51
CA ASP A 114 6.19 8.53 23.56
C ASP A 114 7.36 7.73 22.98
N GLN A 115 8.51 8.40 22.84
CA GLN A 115 9.74 7.81 22.32
C GLN A 115 10.24 6.62 23.16
N ASN A 116 9.80 6.51 24.42
CA ASN A 116 10.22 5.44 25.33
C ASN A 116 9.37 4.16 25.19
N GLN A 117 8.37 4.15 24.30
CA GLN A 117 7.52 2.96 24.09
C GLN A 117 8.29 1.75 23.57
N VAL A 118 9.44 1.98 22.91
CA VAL A 118 10.29 0.90 22.39
C VAL A 118 11.75 1.21 22.69
N ASN A 119 12.41 0.33 23.46
CA ASN A 119 13.83 0.47 23.70
C ASN A 119 14.63 -0.05 22.49
N VAL A 120 15.16 0.87 21.68
CA VAL A 120 15.92 0.54 20.45
C VAL A 120 17.21 -0.24 20.75
N SER A 121 17.71 -0.20 22.00
CA SER A 121 18.88 -0.99 22.38
C SER A 121 18.58 -2.49 22.52
N ASN A 122 17.30 -2.86 22.67
CA ASN A 122 16.88 -4.26 22.78
C ASN A 122 16.29 -4.77 21.46
N THR A 123 17.04 -5.59 20.74
CA THR A 123 16.64 -6.16 19.45
C THR A 123 15.37 -7.01 19.55
N GLU A 124 15.14 -7.66 20.70
CA GLU A 124 13.95 -8.49 20.92
C GLU A 124 12.68 -7.64 21.01
N GLU A 125 12.75 -6.49 21.68
CA GLU A 125 11.63 -5.55 21.79
C GLU A 125 11.28 -4.95 20.43
N ILE A 126 12.29 -4.55 19.65
CA ILE A 126 12.08 -4.06 18.27
C ILE A 126 11.36 -5.11 17.44
N PHE A 127 11.83 -6.36 17.47
CA PHE A 127 11.25 -7.43 16.69
C PHE A 127 9.80 -7.73 17.11
N ASN A 128 9.55 -7.83 18.42
CA ASN A 128 8.21 -8.07 18.96
C ASN A 128 7.24 -6.93 18.60
N HIS A 129 7.70 -5.69 18.65
CA HIS A 129 6.90 -4.52 18.27
C HIS A 129 6.59 -4.52 16.76
N ALA A 130 7.60 -4.74 15.91
CA ALA A 130 7.41 -4.87 14.47
C ALA A 130 6.47 -6.03 14.10
N TRP A 131 6.56 -7.15 14.82
CA TRP A 131 5.66 -8.27 14.66
C TRP A 131 4.21 -7.93 15.03
N LYS A 132 4.01 -7.16 16.11
CA LYS A 132 2.69 -6.63 16.49
C LYS A 132 2.11 -5.72 15.41
N ILE A 133 2.90 -4.80 14.86
CA ILE A 133 2.50 -3.93 13.75
C ILE A 133 2.11 -4.76 12.52
N THR A 134 2.93 -5.75 12.18
CA THR A 134 2.70 -6.63 11.02
C THR A 134 1.40 -7.41 11.17
N LYS A 135 1.13 -7.99 12.35
CA LYS A 135 -0.15 -8.66 12.65
C LYS A 135 -1.33 -7.70 12.62
N GLY A 136 -1.11 -6.45 13.02
CA GLY A 136 -2.11 -5.40 13.02
C GLY A 136 -2.35 -4.73 11.65
N MET A 137 -1.67 -5.20 10.59
CA MET A 137 -1.64 -4.56 9.27
C MET A 137 -1.32 -3.06 9.28
N GLY A 138 -0.70 -2.55 10.36
CA GLY A 138 -0.45 -1.12 10.57
C GLY A 138 -1.69 -0.25 10.83
N MET A 139 -2.84 -0.83 11.18
CA MET A 139 -4.09 -0.09 11.44
C MET A 139 -4.13 0.52 12.85
N ALA A 140 -4.49 1.80 12.94
CA ALA A 140 -4.68 2.51 14.20
C ALA A 140 -5.89 1.99 14.98
N THR A 141 -6.95 1.50 14.32
CA THR A 141 -8.08 0.84 14.99
C THR A 141 -7.68 -0.45 15.73
N GLN A 142 -6.56 -1.07 15.35
CA GLN A 142 -5.98 -2.22 16.06
C GLN A 142 -4.99 -1.82 17.16
N GLY A 143 -4.95 -0.53 17.51
CA GLY A 143 -4.12 0.01 18.58
C GLY A 143 -2.65 0.18 18.20
N VAL A 144 -2.33 0.18 16.90
CA VAL A 144 -0.99 0.49 16.40
C VAL A 144 -0.90 1.99 16.17
N ARG A 145 -0.24 2.70 17.09
CA ARG A 145 0.10 4.12 16.89
C ARG A 145 1.61 4.24 16.79
N THR A 146 2.08 4.41 15.57
CA THR A 146 3.48 4.71 15.28
C THR A 146 3.60 6.18 14.94
N CYS A 147 4.71 6.78 15.31
CA CYS A 147 5.05 8.13 14.90
C CYS A 147 6.28 8.11 13.99
N GLY A 148 6.43 9.13 13.17
CA GLY A 148 7.61 9.32 12.32
C GLY A 148 7.50 8.69 10.94
N ASP A 149 6.39 8.03 10.61
CA ASP A 149 6.10 7.50 9.28
C ASP A 149 5.40 8.52 8.36
N TYR A 150 5.70 9.80 8.56
CA TYR A 150 5.15 10.96 7.86
C TYR A 150 5.94 11.33 6.60
N MET A 151 6.54 10.35 5.93
CA MET A 151 7.07 10.52 4.58
C MET A 151 6.60 9.31 3.79
N PHE A 152 5.66 9.55 2.86
CA PHE A 152 5.00 8.55 2.01
C PHE A 152 3.93 7.72 2.75
N SER A 153 2.65 8.11 2.61
CA SER A 153 1.51 7.56 3.39
C SER A 153 1.13 6.12 3.01
N GLY A 154 1.16 5.21 3.98
CA GLY A 154 0.77 3.80 3.81
C GLY A 154 -0.70 3.61 3.40
N HIS A 155 -1.62 4.31 4.06
CA HIS A 155 -3.05 4.23 3.78
C HIS A 155 -3.38 4.72 2.37
N THR A 156 -2.73 5.79 1.92
CA THR A 156 -2.90 6.31 0.56
C THR A 156 -2.42 5.31 -0.50
N ILE A 157 -1.30 4.61 -0.26
CA ILE A 157 -0.80 3.55 -1.14
C ILE A 157 -1.83 2.42 -1.25
N VAL A 158 -2.34 1.94 -0.11
CA VAL A 158 -3.29 0.82 -0.10
C VAL A 158 -4.60 1.19 -0.79
N LEU A 159 -5.19 2.35 -0.47
CA LEU A 159 -6.40 2.86 -1.12
C LEU A 159 -6.22 2.98 -2.64
N THR A 160 -5.15 3.64 -3.07
CA THR A 160 -4.89 3.88 -4.49
C THR A 160 -4.62 2.57 -5.21
N MET A 161 -3.82 1.68 -4.62
CA MET A 161 -3.51 0.37 -5.21
C MET A 161 -4.77 -0.49 -5.37
N LEU A 162 -5.61 -0.58 -4.33
CA LEU A 162 -6.87 -1.31 -4.39
C LEU A 162 -7.79 -0.75 -5.48
N ASN A 163 -7.91 0.58 -5.56
CA ASN A 163 -8.68 1.22 -6.63
C ASN A 163 -8.12 0.89 -8.03
N CYS A 164 -6.81 1.01 -8.26
CA CYS A 164 -6.21 0.69 -9.56
C CYS A 164 -6.42 -0.76 -9.97
N VAL A 165 -6.24 -1.70 -9.03
CA VAL A 165 -6.40 -3.13 -9.29
C VAL A 165 -7.86 -3.48 -9.57
N ILE A 166 -8.80 -2.90 -8.82
CA ILE A 166 -10.24 -3.09 -9.09
C ILE A 166 -10.56 -2.59 -10.50
N ASN A 167 -10.10 -1.39 -10.89
CA ASN A 167 -10.35 -0.85 -12.22
C ASN A 167 -9.74 -1.71 -13.33
N GLN A 168 -8.50 -2.19 -13.16
CA GLN A 168 -7.79 -2.98 -14.17
C GLN A 168 -8.42 -4.35 -14.40
N TYR A 169 -8.75 -5.07 -13.32
CA TYR A 169 -9.16 -6.48 -13.41
C TYR A 169 -10.67 -6.69 -13.43
N THR A 170 -11.47 -5.62 -13.44
CA THR A 170 -12.93 -5.70 -13.60
C THR A 170 -13.40 -5.24 -14.98
N PRO A 171 -14.51 -5.78 -15.51
CA PRO A 171 -14.98 -5.43 -16.84
C PRO A 171 -15.41 -3.96 -16.96
N GLU A 172 -15.15 -3.33 -18.10
CA GLU A 172 -15.52 -1.92 -18.38
C GLU A 172 -17.02 -1.62 -18.23
N ARG A 173 -17.88 -2.64 -18.35
CA ARG A 173 -19.33 -2.50 -18.13
C ARG A 173 -19.67 -2.14 -16.68
N TRP A 174 -18.79 -2.41 -15.71
CA TRP A 174 -19.02 -2.12 -14.29
C TRP A 174 -18.62 -0.69 -13.91
N ARG A 175 -19.02 0.29 -14.73
CA ARG A 175 -18.65 1.71 -14.57
C ARG A 175 -19.01 2.28 -13.19
N GLY A 176 -20.12 1.84 -12.60
CA GLY A 176 -20.52 2.27 -11.25
C GLY A 176 -19.50 1.87 -10.18
N LEU A 177 -18.92 0.68 -10.30
CA LEU A 177 -17.85 0.22 -9.41
C LEU A 177 -16.59 1.07 -9.58
N HIS A 178 -16.21 1.35 -10.83
CA HIS A 178 -15.04 2.17 -11.16
C HIS A 178 -15.18 3.59 -10.63
N ILE A 179 -16.30 4.26 -10.92
CA ILE A 179 -16.60 5.61 -10.43
C ILE A 179 -16.63 5.61 -8.90
N GLY A 180 -17.29 4.64 -8.28
CA GLY A 180 -17.33 4.49 -6.83
C GLY A 180 -15.93 4.33 -6.23
N GLY A 181 -15.08 3.51 -6.84
CA GLY A 181 -13.68 3.32 -6.43
C GLY A 181 -12.87 4.61 -6.49
N TYR A 182 -12.98 5.39 -7.57
CA TYR A 182 -12.30 6.69 -7.68
C TYR A 182 -12.80 7.69 -6.64
N VAL A 183 -14.11 7.76 -6.43
CA VAL A 183 -14.70 8.64 -5.40
C VAL A 183 -14.21 8.24 -4.01
N LEU A 184 -14.23 6.95 -3.67
CA LEU A 184 -13.73 6.46 -2.39
C LEU A 184 -12.24 6.71 -2.20
N ASN A 185 -11.43 6.60 -3.26
CA ASN A 185 -10.00 6.89 -3.19
C ASN A 185 -9.74 8.38 -2.91
N LEU A 186 -10.37 9.28 -3.67
CA LEU A 186 -10.26 10.73 -3.46
C LEU A 186 -10.79 11.15 -2.09
N PHE A 187 -11.93 10.60 -1.69
CA PHE A 187 -12.54 10.88 -0.40
C PHE A 187 -11.69 10.35 0.76
N GLY A 188 -11.12 9.15 0.64
CA GLY A 188 -10.18 8.59 1.60
C GLY A 188 -8.94 9.47 1.76
N MET A 189 -8.34 9.93 0.67
CA MET A 189 -7.21 10.88 0.73
C MET A 189 -7.58 12.18 1.43
N PHE A 190 -8.77 12.74 1.16
CA PHE A 190 -9.25 13.92 1.87
C PHE A 190 -9.41 13.66 3.38
N LEU A 191 -9.98 12.52 3.77
CA LEU A 191 -10.16 12.16 5.18
C LEU A 191 -8.82 11.94 5.91
N ILE A 192 -7.80 11.40 5.24
CA ILE A 192 -6.44 11.30 5.79
C ILE A 192 -5.92 12.69 6.17
N LEU A 193 -6.08 13.67 5.28
CA LEU A 193 -5.67 15.05 5.54
C LEU A 193 -6.53 15.70 6.63
N ALA A 194 -7.84 15.49 6.62
CA ALA A 194 -8.76 16.02 7.63
C ALA A 194 -8.50 15.45 9.04
N ALA A 195 -7.91 14.26 9.16
CA ALA A 195 -7.51 13.69 10.44
C ALA A 195 -6.26 14.36 11.04
N HIS A 196 -5.48 15.08 10.21
CA HIS A 196 -4.18 15.68 10.53
C HIS A 196 -3.11 14.62 10.91
N GLU A 197 -3.23 13.42 10.33
CA GLU A 197 -2.34 12.27 10.60
C GLU A 197 -1.17 12.20 9.61
N HIS A 198 -1.29 12.83 8.44
CA HIS A 198 -0.23 12.92 7.43
C HIS A 198 -0.15 14.32 6.84
N TYR A 199 1.03 14.70 6.34
CA TYR A 199 1.17 15.92 5.55
C TYR A 199 0.55 15.74 4.16
N THR A 200 0.12 16.84 3.56
CA THR A 200 -0.41 16.89 2.19
C THR A 200 0.58 16.32 1.17
N ILE A 201 1.87 16.62 1.36
CA ILE A 201 2.92 16.12 0.49
C ILE A 201 3.04 14.59 0.53
N ASP A 202 2.78 13.96 1.68
CA ASP A 202 2.83 12.50 1.84
C ASP A 202 1.74 11.83 1.02
N VAL A 203 0.54 12.41 1.04
CA VAL A 203 -0.62 11.90 0.31
C VAL A 203 -0.43 12.09 -1.19
N ILE A 204 0.04 13.27 -1.62
CA ILE A 204 0.28 13.56 -3.05
C ILE A 204 1.36 12.64 -3.63
N ILE A 205 2.51 12.52 -2.97
CA ILE A 205 3.61 11.68 -3.47
C ILE A 205 3.21 10.21 -3.44
N ALA A 206 2.54 9.73 -2.39
CA ALA A 206 2.02 8.36 -2.33
C ALA A 206 1.07 8.06 -3.49
N PHE A 207 0.07 8.92 -3.72
CA PHE A 207 -0.86 8.78 -4.83
C PHE A 207 -0.14 8.76 -6.18
N TYR A 208 0.80 9.68 -6.40
CA TYR A 208 1.53 9.78 -7.67
C TYR A 208 2.41 8.54 -7.93
N ILE A 209 3.25 8.15 -6.97
CA ILE A 209 4.15 7.00 -7.14
C ILE A 209 3.34 5.71 -7.28
N THR A 210 2.30 5.50 -6.48
CA THR A 210 1.47 4.29 -6.60
C THR A 210 0.83 4.16 -7.98
N ASN A 211 0.20 5.21 -8.50
CA ASN A 211 -0.37 5.19 -9.85
C ASN A 211 0.71 4.94 -10.91
N ARG A 212 1.83 5.67 -10.85
CA ARG A 212 2.91 5.52 -11.85
C ARG A 212 3.55 4.15 -11.84
N MET A 213 3.77 3.57 -10.66
CA MET A 213 4.31 2.22 -10.54
C MET A 213 3.33 1.18 -11.07
N PHE A 214 2.03 1.36 -10.83
CA PHE A 214 0.99 0.48 -11.36
C PHE A 214 0.91 0.54 -12.89
N ASP A 215 0.84 1.74 -13.46
CA ASP A 215 0.75 1.96 -14.91
C ASP A 215 2.02 1.46 -15.62
N TYR A 216 3.20 1.79 -15.07
CA TYR A 216 4.49 1.36 -15.62
C TYR A 216 4.59 -0.17 -15.64
N TYR A 217 4.16 -0.84 -14.57
CA TYR A 217 4.14 -2.30 -14.53
C TYR A 217 3.26 -2.90 -15.63
N HIS A 218 2.03 -2.41 -15.81
CA HIS A 218 1.10 -2.97 -16.80
C HIS A 218 1.53 -2.65 -18.22
N MET A 219 2.05 -1.44 -18.48
CA MET A 219 2.65 -1.09 -19.77
C MET A 219 3.79 -2.04 -20.15
N LEU A 220 4.65 -2.41 -19.19
CA LEU A 220 5.73 -3.38 -19.42
C LEU A 220 5.19 -4.80 -19.65
N ALA A 221 4.18 -5.21 -18.89
CA ALA A 221 3.55 -6.52 -19.05
C ALA A 221 2.89 -6.67 -20.44
N ASP A 222 2.19 -5.63 -20.90
CA ASP A 222 1.52 -5.60 -22.20
C ASP A 222 2.54 -5.56 -23.35
N ALA A 223 3.60 -4.77 -23.23
CA ALA A 223 4.69 -4.72 -24.22
C ALA A 223 5.38 -6.10 -24.38
N LYS A 224 5.57 -6.81 -23.26
CA LYS A 224 6.15 -8.16 -23.26
C LYS A 224 5.20 -9.19 -23.87
N ALA A 225 3.90 -9.13 -23.53
CA ALA A 225 2.89 -9.99 -24.11
C ALA A 225 2.73 -9.79 -25.63
N GLY A 226 2.90 -8.55 -26.11
CA GLY A 226 2.86 -8.17 -27.53
C GLY A 226 4.09 -8.59 -28.36
N GLY A 227 5.03 -9.35 -27.79
CA GLY A 227 6.19 -9.89 -28.52
C GLY A 227 7.33 -8.89 -28.72
N ASN A 228 7.27 -7.71 -28.08
CA ASN A 228 8.34 -6.73 -28.16
C ASN A 228 9.48 -7.13 -27.20
N GLN A 229 10.36 -8.05 -27.64
CA GLN A 229 11.56 -8.48 -26.91
C GLN A 229 12.70 -7.44 -27.00
N GLY A 230 12.36 -6.15 -26.97
CA GLY A 230 13.30 -5.06 -27.04
C GLY A 230 14.16 -4.97 -25.79
N LYS A 231 15.37 -5.56 -25.88
CA LYS A 231 16.61 -5.29 -25.14
C LYS A 231 16.45 -4.68 -23.75
N ASP A 232 16.77 -5.48 -22.73
CA ASP A 232 17.17 -5.06 -21.38
C ASP A 232 16.54 -3.75 -20.92
N ILE A 233 15.30 -3.82 -20.46
CA ILE A 233 14.71 -2.72 -19.70
C ILE A 233 15.46 -2.70 -18.36
N TYR A 234 16.57 -1.93 -18.34
CA TYR A 234 17.57 -1.79 -17.28
C TYR A 234 16.99 -1.37 -15.92
N PHE A 235 15.71 -1.02 -15.87
CA PHE A 235 14.97 -0.76 -14.64
C PHE A 235 13.89 -1.82 -14.44
N SER A 236 14.28 -3.10 -14.51
CA SER A 236 13.40 -4.19 -14.11
C SER A 236 13.13 -4.04 -12.62
N PHE A 237 11.88 -3.66 -12.30
CA PHE A 237 11.30 -3.85 -10.98
C PHE A 237 11.79 -5.17 -10.40
N PHE A 238 12.29 -5.17 -9.15
CA PHE A 238 12.61 -6.42 -8.46
C PHE A 238 11.40 -7.37 -8.61
N ALA A 239 11.65 -8.61 -9.02
CA ALA A 239 10.64 -9.63 -9.34
C ALA A 239 9.87 -9.55 -10.68
N PHE A 240 9.90 -8.43 -11.44
CA PHE A 240 9.10 -8.30 -12.67
C PHE A 240 9.40 -9.41 -13.69
N ALA A 241 10.68 -9.61 -14.00
CA ALA A 241 11.12 -10.58 -15.00
C ALA A 241 10.66 -12.02 -14.65
N TYR A 242 10.66 -12.37 -13.36
CA TYR A 242 10.26 -13.68 -12.86
C TYR A 242 8.74 -13.89 -12.89
N VAL A 243 7.96 -12.86 -12.52
CA VAL A 243 6.49 -12.94 -12.52
C VAL A 243 5.94 -13.02 -13.93
N GLU A 244 6.42 -12.14 -14.82
CA GLU A 244 5.94 -12.00 -16.20
C GLU A 244 6.64 -12.94 -17.19
N ASP A 245 7.37 -13.95 -16.73
CA ASP A 245 8.04 -14.90 -17.63
C ASP A 245 7.04 -15.78 -18.39
N GLY A 246 7.11 -15.83 -19.71
CA GLY A 246 6.21 -16.66 -20.53
C GLY A 246 4.69 -16.42 -20.33
N LEU A 247 4.29 -15.28 -19.76
CA LEU A 247 2.88 -14.89 -19.67
C LEU A 247 2.42 -14.21 -20.96
N LEU A 248 1.20 -14.56 -21.38
CA LEU A 248 0.46 -13.84 -22.41
C LEU A 248 -0.45 -12.79 -21.74
N GLU A 249 -1.15 -12.01 -22.56
CA GLU A 249 -2.16 -11.06 -22.12
C GLU A 249 -3.19 -11.72 -21.19
N VAL A 250 -3.56 -11.02 -20.11
CA VAL A 250 -4.46 -11.53 -19.07
C VAL A 250 -5.84 -10.90 -19.27
N PRO A 251 -6.79 -11.59 -19.93
CA PRO A 251 -8.11 -11.03 -20.14
C PRO A 251 -8.96 -11.08 -18.86
N ASN A 252 -9.88 -10.13 -18.75
CA ASN A 252 -10.85 -10.03 -17.65
C ASN A 252 -11.96 -11.09 -17.79
N GLN A 253 -11.59 -12.36 -17.55
CA GLN A 253 -12.48 -13.52 -17.58
C GLN A 253 -12.79 -14.00 -16.16
N TYR A 254 -14.06 -14.30 -15.94
CA TYR A 254 -14.58 -14.73 -14.64
C TYR A 254 -15.08 -16.17 -14.72
N GLU A 255 -14.76 -16.97 -13.72
CA GLU A 255 -15.20 -18.36 -13.58
C GLU A 255 -15.62 -18.65 -12.14
N TRP A 256 -16.51 -19.62 -11.96
CA TRP A 256 -16.87 -20.05 -10.61
C TRP A 256 -15.69 -20.79 -9.97
N PRO A 257 -15.37 -20.54 -8.69
CA PRO A 257 -14.16 -21.05 -8.07
C PRO A 257 -14.09 -22.58 -7.97
N TRP A 258 -15.25 -23.27 -8.02
CA TRP A 258 -15.36 -24.73 -7.99
C TRP A 258 -15.31 -25.40 -9.36
N GLU A 259 -15.51 -24.67 -10.47
CA GLU A 259 -15.49 -25.27 -11.82
C GLU A 259 -14.18 -26.01 -12.13
N PRO A 260 -12.99 -25.49 -11.80
CA PRO A 260 -11.75 -26.22 -12.03
C PRO A 260 -11.66 -27.54 -11.25
N ILE A 261 -12.23 -27.59 -10.05
CA ILE A 261 -12.23 -28.79 -9.19
C ILE A 261 -13.21 -29.83 -9.75
N LEU A 262 -14.39 -29.40 -10.20
CA LEU A 262 -15.40 -30.27 -10.79
C LEU A 262 -14.98 -30.85 -12.15
N ARG A 263 -14.03 -30.24 -12.87
CA ARG A 263 -13.49 -30.80 -14.12
C ARG A 263 -12.50 -31.94 -13.91
N PHE A 264 -12.02 -32.15 -12.68
CA PHE A 264 -11.14 -33.26 -12.31
C PHE A 264 -11.89 -34.48 -11.76
N PHE A 265 -13.19 -34.35 -11.48
CA PHE A 265 -14.09 -35.44 -11.08
C PHE A 265 -15.04 -35.80 -12.23
#